data_AF-A0A543ACR6-F1
#
_entry.id   AF-A0A543ACR6-F1
#
_cell.length_a   1.000
_cell.length_b   1.000
_cell.length_c   1.000
_cell.angle_alpha   90.00
_cell.angle_beta   90.00
_cell.angle_gamma   90.00
#
_symmetry.space_group_name_H-M   'P 1'
#
loop_
_entity.id
_entity.type
_entity.pdbx_description
1 polymer ?
#
loop_
_entity_poly.entity_id
_entity_poly.type
_entity_poly.pdbx_seq_one_letter_code
_entity_poly.pdbx_strand_id
1 'polypeptide(L)'
;MSTVTMHANERTWRGSAVLRSAPWVAGAWSLAFGALTGLALIGRTPDPWVPEAASALGGLSGGQMSALIASAALVTLVAGAFAVRSRGAPERGDRPGAHRWLGWLLIGVGLVVALVISDVRALSFLGYLPQTLMALIDVGPAAGHINWELVLGSGKALAHVVGGLAIVGSGIRVLQRSEQHGRLDWSRWARWGRPAVTVAIIIPMFYAVTRMAWAIDVPFGIRPEMLDELGEGRWAGLGLALSAVAGCVLTWGLVARWGEVFWRWVPGIGGRSVPVAMALVPGFLVAAAVTSAGLSFWRMAVADDLWTVPGTNADWAAWAPEMLWPLWGVALSVACLAYLGRRTAQVR
;
A
#
# COMPACT_ATOMS: atom_id res chain seq x y z
N MET A 1 10.36 -19.19 -38.47
CA MET A 1 9.90 -19.36 -37.07
C MET A 1 10.25 -18.11 -36.30
N SER A 2 9.48 -17.06 -36.58
CA SER A 2 9.78 -15.67 -36.26
C SER A 2 8.62 -15.13 -35.46
N THR A 3 8.54 -15.49 -34.17
CA THR A 3 7.48 -15.00 -33.26
C THR A 3 7.76 -15.23 -31.77
N VAL A 4 8.96 -15.70 -31.38
CA VAL A 4 9.28 -15.99 -29.96
C VAL A 4 10.03 -14.83 -29.26
N THR A 5 10.43 -13.80 -29.99
CA THR A 5 11.26 -12.69 -29.47
C THR A 5 10.48 -11.48 -28.94
N MET A 6 9.15 -11.55 -28.76
CA MET A 6 8.35 -10.38 -28.36
C MET A 6 7.82 -10.36 -26.91
N HIS A 7 8.07 -11.39 -26.08
CA HIS A 7 7.61 -11.40 -24.67
C HIS A 7 8.73 -11.54 -23.63
N ALA A 8 9.93 -11.08 -23.96
CA ALA A 8 11.07 -10.98 -23.04
C ALA A 8 11.01 -9.75 -22.09
N ASN A 9 9.96 -8.92 -22.14
CA ASN A 9 10.13 -7.48 -21.94
C ASN A 9 9.81 -6.90 -20.55
N GLU A 10 9.40 -7.71 -19.56
CA GLU A 10 9.22 -7.22 -18.17
C GLU A 10 10.31 -7.70 -17.20
N ARG A 11 11.49 -8.04 -17.70
CA ARG A 11 12.63 -8.41 -16.85
C ARG A 11 13.25 -7.24 -16.09
N THR A 12 12.97 -5.99 -16.50
CA THR A 12 13.51 -4.80 -15.83
C THR A 12 12.40 -3.83 -15.42
N TRP A 13 12.44 -3.36 -14.17
CA TRP A 13 11.48 -2.43 -13.58
C TRP A 13 11.26 -1.15 -14.43
N ARG A 14 12.33 -0.64 -15.07
CA ARG A 14 12.29 0.54 -15.96
C ARG A 14 11.36 0.37 -17.16
N GLY A 15 11.22 -0.86 -17.66
CA GLY A 15 10.38 -1.23 -18.79
C GLY A 15 9.05 -1.89 -18.40
N SER A 16 8.67 -1.91 -17.12
CA SER A 16 7.38 -2.47 -16.70
C SER A 16 6.22 -1.60 -17.18
N ALA A 17 5.10 -2.22 -17.53
CA ALA A 17 3.87 -1.50 -17.84
C ALA A 17 3.40 -0.64 -16.66
N VAL A 18 3.63 -1.11 -15.44
CA VAL A 18 3.29 -0.41 -14.18
C VAL A 18 4.02 0.93 -14.04
N LEU A 19 5.34 0.97 -14.23
CA LEU A 19 6.06 2.25 -14.12
C LEU A 19 5.73 3.22 -15.27
N ARG A 20 5.28 2.70 -16.41
CA ARG A 20 4.75 3.53 -17.52
C ARG A 20 3.36 4.06 -17.26
N SER A 21 2.49 3.30 -16.57
CA SER A 21 1.14 3.72 -16.22
C SER A 21 1.10 4.67 -15.02
N ALA A 22 2.11 4.66 -14.15
CA ALA A 22 2.14 5.48 -12.94
C ALA A 22 1.78 6.97 -13.14
N PRO A 23 2.29 7.71 -14.14
CA PRO A 23 1.87 9.11 -14.36
C PRO A 23 0.39 9.26 -14.75
N TRP A 24 -0.17 8.28 -15.45
CA TRP A 24 -1.58 8.29 -15.84
C TRP A 24 -2.49 8.01 -14.64
N VAL A 25 -2.11 7.04 -13.80
CA VAL A 25 -2.85 6.74 -12.56
C VAL A 25 -2.76 7.92 -11.59
N ALA A 26 -1.59 8.54 -11.45
CA ALA A 26 -1.40 9.74 -10.65
C ALA A 26 -2.24 10.92 -11.16
N GLY A 27 -2.28 11.12 -12.49
CA GLY A 27 -3.11 12.13 -13.13
C GLY A 27 -4.61 11.86 -12.93
N ALA A 28 -5.06 10.62 -13.10
CA ALA A 28 -6.45 10.23 -12.88
C ALA A 28 -6.87 10.45 -11.42
N TRP A 29 -6.03 10.05 -10.46
CA TRP A 29 -6.26 10.32 -9.04
C TRP A 29 -6.36 11.83 -8.77
N SER A 30 -5.42 12.61 -9.31
CA SER A 30 -5.39 14.07 -9.10
C SER A 30 -6.59 14.78 -9.71
N LEU A 31 -7.03 14.36 -10.89
CA LEU A 31 -8.22 14.91 -11.54
C LEU A 31 -9.50 14.52 -10.77
N ALA A 32 -9.66 13.24 -10.43
CA ALA A 32 -10.85 12.76 -9.75
C ALA A 32 -10.99 13.36 -8.35
N PHE A 33 -9.99 13.15 -7.49
CA PHE A 33 -10.06 13.64 -6.11
C PHE A 33 -9.89 15.15 -6.03
N GLY A 34 -9.03 15.75 -6.84
CA GLY A 34 -8.87 17.21 -6.89
C GLY A 34 -10.13 17.93 -7.36
N ALA A 35 -10.87 17.39 -8.34
CA ALA A 35 -12.15 17.96 -8.75
C ALA A 35 -13.23 17.79 -7.68
N LEU A 36 -13.35 16.59 -7.09
CA LEU A 36 -14.33 16.34 -6.03
C LEU A 36 -14.11 17.24 -4.81
N THR A 37 -12.87 17.36 -4.34
CA THR A 37 -12.56 18.24 -3.20
C THR A 37 -12.60 19.71 -3.59
N GLY A 38 -12.25 20.06 -4.82
CA GLY A 38 -12.40 21.42 -5.35
C GLY A 38 -13.86 21.88 -5.36
N LEU A 39 -14.78 21.02 -5.79
CA LEU A 39 -16.22 21.26 -5.74
C LEU A 39 -16.73 21.39 -4.31
N ALA A 40 -16.22 20.58 -3.39
CA ALA A 40 -16.58 20.68 -1.97
C ALA A 40 -16.15 22.03 -1.35
N LEU A 41 -14.93 22.49 -1.64
CA LEU A 41 -14.40 23.76 -1.13
C LEU A 41 -15.19 24.99 -1.59
N ILE A 42 -15.86 24.92 -2.74
CA ILE A 42 -16.74 25.98 -3.24
C ILE A 42 -18.22 25.75 -2.90
N GLY A 43 -18.51 24.81 -1.99
CA GLY A 43 -19.86 24.53 -1.48
C GLY A 43 -20.79 23.86 -2.49
N ARG A 44 -20.27 23.22 -3.55
CA ARG A 44 -21.09 22.55 -4.58
C ARG A 44 -21.40 21.10 -4.25
N THR A 45 -20.60 20.48 -3.39
CA THR A 45 -20.79 19.10 -2.91
C THR A 45 -20.40 19.01 -1.43
N PRO A 46 -20.86 17.98 -0.69
CA PRO A 46 -20.27 17.64 0.60
C PRO A 46 -18.78 17.28 0.45
N ASP A 47 -18.04 17.32 1.56
CA ASP A 47 -16.65 16.87 1.58
C ASP A 47 -16.56 15.38 1.22
N PRO A 48 -15.83 15.00 0.15
CA PRO A 48 -15.83 13.63 -0.36
C PRO A 48 -15.05 12.66 0.54
N TRP A 49 -14.22 13.21 1.44
CA TRP A 49 -13.36 12.45 2.32
C TRP A 49 -13.28 13.12 3.69
N VAL A 50 -13.79 12.41 4.70
CA VAL A 50 -13.63 12.76 6.11
C VAL A 50 -12.74 11.68 6.73
N PRO A 51 -11.60 12.05 7.34
CA PRO A 51 -10.70 11.10 7.96
C PRO A 51 -11.39 10.41 9.15
N GLU A 52 -11.14 9.12 9.36
CA GLU A 52 -11.53 8.48 10.64
C GLU A 52 -10.89 9.24 11.81
N ALA A 53 -11.59 9.35 12.94
CA ALA A 53 -11.08 10.05 14.12
C ALA A 53 -9.73 9.49 14.60
N ALA A 54 -9.58 8.16 14.48
CA ALA A 54 -8.36 7.44 14.78
C ALA A 54 -7.22 7.66 13.76
N SER A 55 -7.52 8.10 12.53
CA SER A 55 -6.50 8.28 11.48
C SER A 55 -5.55 9.43 11.78
N ALA A 56 -4.34 9.44 11.20
CA ALA A 56 -3.33 10.48 11.44
C ALA A 56 -3.87 11.93 11.32
N LEU A 57 -4.87 12.15 10.45
CA LEU A 57 -5.51 13.44 10.19
C LEU A 57 -6.91 13.58 10.81
N GLY A 58 -7.31 12.70 11.74
CA GLY A 58 -8.66 12.64 12.32
C GLY A 58 -9.11 13.90 13.09
N GLY A 59 -8.20 14.83 13.37
CA GLY A 59 -8.53 16.14 13.95
C GLY A 59 -8.90 17.22 12.92
N LEU A 60 -8.78 16.94 11.63
CA LEU A 60 -9.12 17.89 10.57
C LEU A 60 -10.61 17.83 10.24
N SER A 61 -11.20 19.01 9.98
CA SER A 61 -12.53 19.09 9.40
C SER A 61 -12.54 18.60 7.95
N GLY A 62 -13.72 18.26 7.42
CA GLY A 62 -13.89 17.90 6.02
C GLY A 62 -13.30 18.95 5.07
N GLY A 63 -13.59 20.24 5.30
CA GLY A 63 -13.06 21.32 4.47
C GLY A 63 -11.53 21.44 4.51
N GLN A 64 -10.90 21.26 5.68
CA GLN A 64 -9.44 21.22 5.80
C GLN A 64 -8.85 20.04 5.03
N MET A 65 -9.52 18.90 5.09
CA MET A 65 -9.10 17.70 4.37
C MET A 65 -9.25 17.85 2.85
N SER A 66 -10.36 18.44 2.41
CA SER A 66 -10.59 18.81 1.00
C SER A 66 -9.51 19.76 0.49
N ALA A 67 -9.09 20.76 1.28
CA ALA A 67 -8.01 21.67 0.93
C ALA A 67 -6.67 20.95 0.78
N LEU A 68 -6.35 20.02 1.68
CA LEU A 68 -5.12 19.22 1.63
C LEU A 68 -5.06 18.33 0.38
N ILE A 69 -6.14 17.59 0.10
CA ILE A 69 -6.24 16.72 -1.08
C ILE A 69 -6.17 17.55 -2.37
N ALA A 70 -6.92 18.66 -2.45
CA ALA A 70 -6.89 19.56 -3.60
C ALA A 70 -5.47 20.11 -3.85
N SER A 71 -4.76 20.48 -2.78
CA SER A 71 -3.38 20.97 -2.86
C SER A 71 -2.42 19.89 -3.36
N ALA A 72 -2.51 18.66 -2.83
CA ALA A 72 -1.71 17.53 -3.28
C ALA A 72 -1.97 17.18 -4.77
N ALA A 73 -3.23 17.22 -5.18
CA ALA A 73 -3.64 17.02 -6.58
C ALA A 73 -3.09 18.12 -7.49
N LEU A 74 -3.20 19.39 -7.09
CA LEU A 74 -2.67 20.52 -7.85
C LEU A 74 -1.15 20.44 -8.00
N VAL A 75 -0.42 20.18 -6.91
CA VAL A 75 1.04 20.00 -6.94
C VAL A 75 1.41 18.86 -7.89
N THR A 76 0.70 17.74 -7.84
CA THR A 76 0.94 16.59 -8.73
C THR A 76 0.72 16.95 -10.20
N LEU A 77 -0.36 17.65 -10.53
CA LEU A 77 -0.69 18.07 -11.90
C LEU A 77 0.32 19.09 -12.44
N VAL A 78 0.66 20.11 -11.64
CA VAL A 78 1.63 21.15 -12.02
C VAL A 78 3.02 20.54 -12.22
N ALA A 79 3.45 19.68 -11.28
CA ALA A 79 4.70 18.96 -11.39
C ALA A 79 4.75 18.03 -12.61
N GLY A 80 3.66 17.30 -12.86
CA GLY A 80 3.50 16.42 -14.03
C GLY A 80 3.56 17.19 -15.35
N ALA A 81 2.84 18.32 -15.45
CA ALA A 81 2.84 19.18 -16.63
C ALA A 81 4.23 19.77 -16.90
N PHE A 82 4.93 20.24 -15.85
CA PHE A 82 6.31 20.70 -15.97
C PHE A 82 7.24 19.58 -16.47
N ALA A 83 7.13 18.36 -15.92
CA ALA A 83 7.91 17.19 -16.32
C ALA A 83 7.60 16.67 -17.74
N VAL A 84 6.47 17.09 -18.33
CA VAL A 84 6.13 16.79 -19.74
C VAL A 84 6.64 17.90 -20.66
N ARG A 85 6.41 19.18 -20.32
CA ARG A 85 6.86 20.34 -21.11
C ARG A 85 8.38 20.39 -21.28
N SER A 86 9.10 20.09 -20.21
CA SER A 86 10.56 19.99 -20.20
C SER A 86 11.14 18.91 -21.13
N ARG A 87 10.33 17.94 -21.60
CA ARG A 87 10.80 16.92 -22.56
C ARG A 87 11.00 17.46 -23.97
N GLY A 88 10.32 18.54 -24.32
CA GLY A 88 10.29 19.10 -25.68
C GLY A 88 11.24 20.28 -25.90
N ALA A 89 12.11 20.60 -24.93
CA ALA A 89 13.04 21.73 -25.01
C ALA A 89 14.50 21.23 -24.96
N PRO A 90 15.08 20.79 -26.09
CA PRO A 90 16.40 20.17 -26.13
C PRO A 90 17.56 21.16 -25.91
N GLU A 91 17.34 22.47 -26.06
CA GLU A 91 18.42 23.43 -26.33
C GLU A 91 18.68 24.48 -25.24
N ARG A 92 17.92 24.51 -24.14
CA ARG A 92 18.18 25.47 -23.06
C ARG A 92 18.57 24.77 -21.77
N GLY A 93 19.86 24.51 -21.66
CA GLY A 93 20.57 24.24 -20.40
C GLY A 93 19.79 23.34 -19.46
N ASP A 94 19.83 22.04 -19.75
CA ASP A 94 19.24 21.00 -18.91
C ASP A 94 19.55 21.33 -17.45
N ARG A 95 18.53 21.56 -16.62
CA ARG A 95 18.69 21.88 -15.19
C ARG A 95 18.49 20.60 -14.38
N PRO A 96 19.48 19.70 -14.29
CA PRO A 96 19.34 18.43 -13.57
C PRO A 96 18.89 18.63 -12.12
N GLY A 97 19.21 19.76 -11.50
CA GLY A 97 18.71 20.14 -10.17
C GLY A 97 17.18 20.28 -10.08
N ALA A 98 16.54 20.89 -11.09
CA ALA A 98 15.09 21.11 -11.10
C ALA A 98 14.33 19.77 -11.23
N HIS A 99 14.80 18.87 -12.10
CA HIS A 99 14.20 17.54 -12.24
C HIS A 99 14.43 16.66 -11.01
N ARG A 100 15.59 16.76 -10.37
CA ARG A 100 15.85 16.07 -9.10
C ARG A 100 14.90 16.54 -8.01
N TRP A 101 14.80 17.85 -7.81
CA TRP A 101 13.88 18.43 -6.82
C TRP A 101 12.43 18.01 -7.10
N LEU A 102 11.99 18.09 -8.36
CA LEU A 102 10.65 17.69 -8.77
C LEU A 102 10.35 16.22 -8.50
N GLY A 103 11.32 15.34 -8.79
CA GLY A 103 11.18 13.91 -8.53
C GLY A 103 11.03 13.62 -7.04
N TRP A 104 11.81 14.29 -6.19
CA TRP A 104 11.69 14.19 -4.73
C TRP A 104 10.40 14.81 -4.19
N LEU A 105 9.96 15.94 -4.74
CA LEU A 105 8.67 16.56 -4.39
C LEU A 105 7.52 15.58 -4.66
N LEU A 106 7.47 14.98 -5.85
CA LEU A 106 6.46 13.99 -6.18
C LEU A 106 6.53 12.77 -5.25
N ILE A 107 7.72 12.27 -4.94
CA ILE A 107 7.87 11.17 -3.97
C ILE A 107 7.31 11.58 -2.60
N GLY A 108 7.66 12.77 -2.09
CA GLY A 108 7.17 13.27 -0.81
C GLY A 108 5.65 13.41 -0.78
N VAL A 109 5.07 14.07 -1.78
CA VAL A 109 3.62 14.22 -1.91
C VAL A 109 2.93 12.85 -2.01
N GLY A 110 3.46 11.95 -2.84
CA GLY A 110 2.90 10.61 -2.99
C GLY A 110 2.93 9.78 -1.70
N LEU A 111 3.99 9.90 -0.90
CA LEU A 111 4.08 9.27 0.41
C LEU A 111 3.07 9.88 1.39
N VAL A 112 2.90 11.21 1.42
CA VAL A 112 1.86 11.85 2.25
C VAL A 112 0.47 11.36 1.83
N VAL A 113 0.19 11.30 0.53
CA VAL A 113 -1.08 10.81 0.00
C VAL A 113 -1.33 9.34 0.41
N ALA A 114 -0.33 8.47 0.23
CA ALA A 114 -0.47 7.04 0.48
C ALA A 114 -0.49 6.67 1.97
N LEU A 115 0.24 7.40 2.82
CA LEU A 115 0.46 7.02 4.22
C LEU A 115 -0.36 7.85 5.22
N VAL A 116 -0.64 9.11 4.90
CA VAL A 116 -1.22 10.08 5.85
C VAL A 116 -2.63 10.52 5.45
N ILE A 117 -2.88 10.74 4.16
CA ILE A 117 -4.22 11.09 3.64
C ILE A 117 -5.13 9.87 3.57
N SER A 118 -4.58 8.73 3.16
CA SER A 118 -5.22 7.44 3.38
C SER A 118 -5.35 7.14 4.89
N ASP A 119 -6.06 6.08 5.24
CA ASP A 119 -6.24 5.66 6.62
C ASP A 119 -6.44 4.15 6.75
N VAL A 120 -6.76 3.72 7.98
CA VAL A 120 -7.03 2.33 8.35
C VAL A 120 -8.01 1.61 7.42
N ARG A 121 -8.96 2.33 6.80
CA ARG A 121 -9.96 1.74 5.92
C ARG A 121 -9.34 1.14 4.66
N ALA A 122 -8.17 1.62 4.22
CA ALA A 122 -7.47 1.02 3.08
C ALA A 122 -7.00 -0.41 3.39
N LEU A 123 -6.49 -0.63 4.61
CA LEU A 123 -6.12 -1.98 5.06
C LEU A 123 -7.37 -2.84 5.28
N SER A 124 -8.43 -2.28 5.87
CA SER A 124 -9.71 -2.97 6.02
C SER A 124 -10.28 -3.42 4.68
N PHE A 125 -10.22 -2.57 3.64
CA PHE A 125 -10.65 -2.94 2.30
C PHE A 125 -9.89 -4.17 1.81
N LEU A 126 -8.56 -4.18 1.94
CA LEU A 126 -7.72 -5.30 1.50
C LEU A 126 -7.99 -6.58 2.31
N GLY A 127 -8.13 -6.45 3.64
CA GLY A 127 -8.37 -7.58 4.54
C GLY A 127 -9.73 -8.25 4.34
N TYR A 128 -10.77 -7.46 4.10
CA TYR A 128 -12.14 -7.94 3.87
C TYR A 128 -12.47 -8.16 2.38
N LEU A 129 -11.54 -7.90 1.46
CA LEU A 129 -11.76 -8.09 0.03
C LEU A 129 -12.19 -9.53 -0.31
N PRO A 130 -11.52 -10.60 0.19
CA PRO A 130 -11.95 -11.97 -0.11
C PRO A 130 -13.39 -12.23 0.33
N GLN A 131 -13.78 -11.79 1.53
CA GLN A 131 -15.14 -11.94 2.04
C GLN A 131 -16.15 -11.17 1.20
N THR A 132 -15.84 -9.93 0.83
CA THR A 132 -16.69 -9.11 -0.05
C THR A 132 -16.88 -9.77 -1.41
N LEU A 133 -15.81 -10.32 -2.02
CA LEU A 133 -15.89 -11.01 -3.31
C LEU A 133 -16.74 -12.29 -3.23
N MET A 134 -16.62 -13.05 -2.15
CA MET A 134 -17.47 -14.23 -1.92
C MET A 134 -18.94 -13.84 -1.73
N ALA A 135 -19.20 -12.75 -1.00
CA ALA A 135 -20.55 -12.23 -0.80
C ALA A 135 -21.21 -11.77 -2.11
N LEU A 136 -20.44 -11.26 -3.08
CA LEU A 136 -20.96 -10.85 -4.39
C LEU A 136 -21.47 -12.03 -5.24
N ILE A 137 -21.03 -13.24 -4.95
CA ILE A 137 -21.50 -14.48 -5.58
C ILE A 137 -22.40 -15.30 -4.65
N ASP A 138 -22.97 -14.64 -3.64
CA ASP A 138 -23.92 -15.21 -2.67
C ASP A 138 -23.34 -16.33 -1.79
N VAL A 139 -22.03 -16.25 -1.49
CA VAL A 139 -21.34 -17.23 -0.64
C VAL A 139 -20.81 -16.59 0.65
N GLY A 140 -21.08 -17.25 1.77
CA GLY A 140 -20.56 -16.89 3.09
C GLY A 140 -21.48 -15.94 3.88
N PRO A 141 -21.09 -15.60 5.12
CA PRO A 141 -21.98 -14.91 6.07
C PRO A 141 -22.32 -13.46 5.68
N ALA A 142 -21.53 -12.84 4.79
CA ALA A 142 -21.79 -11.49 4.29
C ALA A 142 -22.68 -11.44 3.03
N ALA A 143 -23.05 -12.61 2.47
CA ALA A 143 -23.95 -12.70 1.33
C ALA A 143 -25.30 -12.02 1.64
N GLY A 144 -25.78 -11.18 0.73
CA GLY A 144 -26.99 -10.36 0.95
C GLY A 144 -26.87 -9.20 1.94
N HIS A 145 -25.74 -9.06 2.64
CA HIS A 145 -25.55 -8.09 3.74
C HIS A 145 -24.37 -7.14 3.51
N ILE A 146 -23.97 -6.93 2.24
CA ILE A 146 -22.85 -6.02 1.90
C ILE A 146 -23.22 -4.58 2.25
N ASN A 147 -22.49 -3.99 3.19
CA ASN A 147 -22.56 -2.56 3.45
C ASN A 147 -21.80 -1.77 2.38
N TRP A 148 -22.52 -1.30 1.37
CA TRP A 148 -21.94 -0.55 0.24
C TRP A 148 -21.30 0.77 0.65
N GLU A 149 -21.79 1.43 1.70
CA GLU A 149 -21.20 2.67 2.20
C GLU A 149 -19.80 2.41 2.75
N LEU A 150 -19.64 1.35 3.55
CA LEU A 150 -18.35 0.89 4.07
C LEU A 150 -17.40 0.49 2.93
N VAL A 151 -17.90 -0.23 1.92
CA VAL A 151 -17.10 -0.66 0.75
C VAL A 151 -16.62 0.56 -0.04
N LEU A 152 -17.49 1.54 -0.31
CA LEU A 152 -17.13 2.76 -1.05
C LEU A 152 -16.18 3.65 -0.23
N GLY A 153 -16.42 3.81 1.08
CA GLY A 153 -15.54 4.53 2.00
C GLY A 153 -14.14 3.93 2.02
N SER A 154 -14.05 2.62 2.22
CA SER A 154 -12.79 1.88 2.26
C SER A 154 -12.11 1.81 0.88
N GLY A 155 -12.90 1.79 -0.20
CA GLY A 155 -12.41 1.88 -1.57
C GLY A 155 -11.77 3.24 -1.88
N LYS A 156 -12.33 4.36 -1.38
CA LYS A 156 -11.70 5.69 -1.49
C LYS A 156 -10.36 5.73 -0.73
N ALA A 157 -10.30 5.13 0.45
CA ALA A 157 -9.07 5.00 1.23
C ALA A 157 -7.98 4.29 0.42
N LEU A 158 -8.32 3.14 -0.18
CA LEU A 158 -7.43 2.38 -1.04
C LEU A 158 -7.03 3.18 -2.29
N ALA A 159 -7.95 3.95 -2.88
CA ALA A 159 -7.65 4.82 -4.01
C ALA A 159 -6.62 5.91 -3.66
N HIS A 160 -6.60 6.43 -2.43
CA HIS A 160 -5.52 7.28 -1.93
C HIS A 160 -4.18 6.54 -1.87
N VAL A 161 -4.14 5.29 -1.39
CA VAL A 161 -2.91 4.47 -1.42
C VAL A 161 -2.40 4.27 -2.85
N VAL A 162 -3.27 3.85 -3.76
CA VAL A 162 -2.94 3.59 -5.17
C VAL A 162 -2.47 4.88 -5.86
N GLY A 163 -3.20 5.99 -5.66
CA GLY A 163 -2.84 7.30 -6.19
C GLY A 163 -1.49 7.79 -5.66
N GLY A 164 -1.26 7.71 -4.36
CA GLY A 164 0.01 8.10 -3.74
C GLY A 164 1.18 7.26 -4.23
N LEU A 165 1.04 5.95 -4.34
CA LEU A 165 2.08 5.07 -4.91
C LEU A 165 2.34 5.36 -6.40
N ALA A 166 1.30 5.72 -7.16
CA ALA A 166 1.45 6.15 -8.55
C ALA A 166 2.19 7.50 -8.68
N ILE A 167 1.96 8.42 -7.75
CA ILE A 167 2.70 9.69 -7.66
C ILE A 167 4.17 9.40 -7.31
N VAL A 168 4.45 8.50 -6.35
CA VAL A 168 5.83 8.04 -6.04
C VAL A 168 6.50 7.44 -7.28
N GLY A 169 5.81 6.54 -8.00
CA GLY A 169 6.32 5.94 -9.23
C GLY A 169 6.62 7.00 -10.31
N SER A 170 5.79 8.04 -10.40
CA SER A 170 6.01 9.18 -11.29
C SER A 170 7.25 9.98 -10.89
N GLY A 171 7.43 10.26 -9.59
CA GLY A 171 8.63 10.92 -9.06
C GLY A 171 9.91 10.12 -9.32
N ILE A 172 9.88 8.80 -9.10
CA ILE A 172 11.00 7.90 -9.44
C ILE A 172 11.33 7.99 -10.94
N ARG A 173 10.33 8.04 -11.81
CA ARG A 173 10.52 8.17 -13.25
C ARG A 173 11.14 9.52 -13.64
N VAL A 174 10.79 10.60 -12.95
CA VAL A 174 11.42 11.91 -13.13
C VAL A 174 12.88 11.87 -12.67
N LEU A 175 13.17 11.29 -11.50
CA LEU A 175 14.54 11.13 -10.99
C LEU A 175 15.42 10.30 -11.95
N GLN A 176 14.91 9.18 -12.44
CA GLN A 176 15.64 8.31 -13.37
C GLN A 176 16.02 9.00 -14.68
N ARG A 177 15.31 10.04 -15.09
CA ARG A 177 15.62 10.84 -16.28
C ARG A 177 16.62 11.96 -16.00
N SER A 178 16.59 12.52 -14.78
CA SER A 178 17.51 13.57 -14.36
C SER A 178 18.97 13.09 -14.25
N GLU A 179 19.17 11.79 -14.05
CA GLU A 179 20.49 11.19 -13.99
C GLU A 179 20.97 10.84 -15.40
N GLN A 180 21.61 11.79 -16.09
CA GLN A 180 22.14 11.59 -17.45
C GLN A 180 23.19 10.46 -17.54
N HIS A 181 23.85 10.08 -16.44
CA HIS A 181 24.93 9.07 -16.43
C HIS A 181 24.89 8.09 -15.23
N GLY A 182 23.86 8.16 -14.37
CA GLY A 182 23.74 7.36 -13.14
C GLY A 182 22.44 6.56 -13.12
N ARG A 183 22.50 5.26 -12.82
CA ARG A 183 21.30 4.49 -12.49
C ARG A 183 21.07 4.65 -10.99
N LEU A 184 19.85 4.99 -10.56
CA LEU A 184 19.41 4.73 -9.19
C LEU A 184 19.86 3.31 -8.82
N ASP A 185 20.83 3.23 -7.93
CA ASP A 185 21.48 1.97 -7.62
C ASP A 185 20.64 1.22 -6.60
N TRP A 186 19.76 0.37 -7.12
CA TRP A 186 18.93 -0.49 -6.28
C TRP A 186 19.74 -1.63 -5.64
N SER A 187 20.93 -1.95 -6.17
CA SER A 187 21.72 -3.10 -5.69
C SER A 187 22.14 -2.96 -4.22
N ARG A 188 22.34 -1.72 -3.74
CA ARG A 188 22.64 -1.42 -2.34
C ARG A 188 21.60 -1.94 -1.34
N TRP A 189 20.36 -2.15 -1.79
CA TRP A 189 19.28 -2.67 -0.95
C TRP A 189 19.35 -4.20 -0.80
N ALA A 190 20.04 -4.91 -1.71
CA ALA A 190 20.09 -6.37 -1.71
C ALA A 190 20.57 -6.95 -0.37
N ARG A 191 21.53 -6.28 0.29
CA ARG A 191 22.07 -6.68 1.60
C ARG A 191 21.03 -6.73 2.72
N TRP A 192 19.96 -5.94 2.61
CA TRP A 192 18.89 -5.85 3.61
C TRP A 192 17.76 -6.85 3.38
N GLY A 193 17.80 -7.64 2.29
CA GLY A 193 16.68 -8.51 1.90
C GLY A 193 16.29 -9.52 2.98
N ARG A 194 17.24 -10.29 3.52
CA ARG A 194 16.96 -11.29 4.55
C ARG A 194 16.49 -10.68 5.87
N PRO A 195 17.19 -9.67 6.45
CA PRO A 195 16.69 -9.00 7.66
C PRO A 195 15.28 -8.42 7.50
N ALA A 196 15.03 -7.72 6.39
CA ALA A 196 13.75 -7.06 6.14
C ALA A 196 12.60 -8.07 5.97
N VAL A 197 12.82 -9.15 5.20
CA VAL A 197 11.83 -10.23 5.08
C VAL A 197 11.55 -10.89 6.42
N THR A 198 12.57 -11.11 7.25
CA THR A 198 12.41 -11.73 8.56
C THR A 198 11.49 -10.89 9.45
N VAL A 199 11.76 -9.58 9.55
CA VAL A 199 10.91 -8.64 10.31
C VAL A 199 9.49 -8.59 9.71
N ALA A 200 9.38 -8.54 8.39
CA ALA A 200 8.10 -8.49 7.69
C ALA A 200 7.28 -9.80 7.74
N ILE A 201 7.87 -10.90 8.22
CA ILE A 201 7.18 -12.15 8.54
C ILE A 201 6.82 -12.20 10.02
N ILE A 202 7.75 -11.86 10.91
CA ILE A 202 7.55 -11.96 12.36
C ILE A 202 6.37 -11.10 12.83
N ILE A 203 6.27 -9.86 12.35
CA ILE A 203 5.24 -8.93 12.83
C ILE A 203 3.82 -9.42 12.50
N PRO A 204 3.47 -9.76 11.24
CA PRO A 204 2.14 -10.31 10.95
C PRO A 204 1.87 -11.65 11.63
N MET A 205 2.90 -12.45 11.90
CA MET A 205 2.74 -13.70 12.65
C MET A 205 2.30 -13.47 14.09
N PHE A 206 2.74 -12.40 14.76
CA PHE A 206 2.21 -12.06 16.09
C PHE A 206 0.72 -11.80 16.06
N TYR A 207 0.24 -11.04 15.06
CA TYR A 207 -1.19 -10.84 14.84
C TYR A 207 -1.91 -12.16 14.51
N ALA A 208 -1.35 -12.98 13.62
CA ALA A 208 -1.99 -14.22 13.23
C ALA A 208 -2.15 -15.18 14.42
N VAL A 209 -1.13 -15.29 15.28
CA VAL A 209 -1.18 -16.15 16.47
C VAL A 209 -2.28 -15.73 17.44
N THR A 210 -2.46 -14.43 17.69
CA THR A 210 -3.53 -13.97 18.61
C THR A 210 -4.90 -14.31 18.05
N ARG A 211 -5.16 -14.00 16.78
CA ARG A 211 -6.46 -14.28 16.13
C ARG A 211 -6.74 -15.78 15.98
N MET A 212 -5.71 -16.59 15.75
CA MET A 212 -5.84 -18.05 15.71
C MET A 212 -6.16 -18.64 17.09
N ALA A 213 -5.53 -18.14 18.15
CA ALA A 213 -5.83 -18.57 19.52
C ALA A 213 -7.30 -18.31 19.87
N TRP A 214 -7.81 -17.12 19.54
CA TRP A 214 -9.21 -16.76 19.80
C TRP A 214 -10.20 -17.62 19.00
N ALA A 215 -9.82 -18.03 17.78
CA ALA A 215 -10.65 -18.90 16.95
C ALA A 215 -10.81 -20.32 17.53
N ILE A 216 -9.85 -20.79 18.34
CA ILE A 216 -9.87 -22.10 19.02
C ILE A 216 -10.25 -21.99 20.50
N ASP A 217 -10.98 -20.93 20.87
CA ASP A 217 -11.48 -20.69 22.23
C ASP A 217 -10.38 -20.44 23.29
N VAL A 218 -9.19 -19.99 22.87
CA VAL A 218 -8.10 -19.61 23.79
C VAL A 218 -8.07 -18.08 23.93
N PRO A 219 -8.38 -17.51 25.11
CA PRO A 219 -8.40 -16.05 25.34
C PRO A 219 -6.99 -15.48 25.51
N PHE A 220 -6.13 -15.66 24.51
CA PHE A 220 -4.74 -15.21 24.58
C PHE A 220 -4.66 -13.68 24.54
N GLY A 221 -4.22 -13.07 25.65
CA GLY A 221 -4.02 -11.62 25.78
C GLY A 221 -5.31 -10.80 25.78
N ILE A 222 -6.45 -11.44 26.03
CA ILE A 222 -7.76 -10.83 26.27
C ILE A 222 -8.45 -11.53 27.43
N ARG A 223 -9.46 -10.89 28.00
CA ARG A 223 -10.32 -11.51 29.00
C ARG A 223 -11.28 -12.53 28.36
N PRO A 224 -11.70 -13.60 29.09
CA PRO A 224 -12.68 -14.56 28.58
C PRO A 224 -14.00 -13.91 28.12
N GLU A 225 -14.48 -12.89 28.84
CA GLU A 225 -15.73 -12.20 28.50
C GLU A 225 -15.64 -11.48 27.15
N MET A 226 -14.48 -10.90 26.83
CA MET A 226 -14.21 -10.28 25.52
C MET A 226 -14.20 -11.33 24.40
N LEU A 227 -13.71 -12.54 24.69
CA LEU A 227 -13.75 -13.64 23.73
C LEU A 227 -15.19 -14.12 23.48
N ASP A 228 -16.03 -14.13 24.52
CA ASP A 228 -17.45 -14.44 24.39
C ASP A 228 -18.19 -13.34 23.61
N GLU A 229 -17.89 -12.06 23.88
CA GLU A 229 -18.43 -10.89 23.16
C GLU A 229 -18.07 -10.91 21.67
N LEU A 230 -16.87 -11.39 21.32
CA LEU A 230 -16.46 -11.58 19.91
C LEU A 230 -17.39 -12.53 19.16
N GLY A 231 -17.97 -13.53 19.84
CA GLY A 231 -18.91 -14.49 19.26
C GLY A 231 -18.42 -15.06 17.92
N GLU A 232 -19.27 -15.00 16.89
CA GLU A 232 -18.91 -15.45 15.53
C GLU A 232 -17.85 -14.56 14.84
N GLY A 233 -17.62 -13.33 15.33
CA GLY A 233 -16.61 -12.40 14.80
C GLY A 233 -15.18 -12.98 14.85
N ARG A 234 -14.92 -13.94 15.73
CA ARG A 234 -13.64 -14.68 15.78
C ARG A 234 -13.31 -15.42 14.48
N TRP A 235 -14.32 -15.84 13.71
CA TRP A 235 -14.11 -16.50 12.41
C TRP A 235 -13.63 -15.53 11.33
N ALA A 236 -14.10 -14.28 11.35
CA ALA A 236 -13.55 -13.23 10.51
C ALA A 236 -12.08 -12.95 10.90
N GLY A 237 -11.79 -12.92 12.20
CA GLY A 237 -10.43 -12.84 12.73
C GLY A 237 -9.53 -13.99 12.24
N LEU A 238 -10.03 -15.22 12.22
CA LEU A 238 -9.31 -16.37 11.66
C LEU A 238 -9.03 -16.21 10.17
N GLY A 239 -10.00 -15.73 9.39
CA GLY A 239 -9.83 -15.45 7.96
C GLY A 239 -8.72 -14.43 7.70
N LEU A 240 -8.66 -13.37 8.52
CA LEU A 240 -7.58 -12.39 8.48
C LEU A 240 -6.24 -12.99 8.91
N ALA A 241 -6.21 -13.85 9.93
CA ALA A 241 -5.01 -14.55 10.38
C ALA A 241 -4.43 -15.45 9.30
N LEU A 242 -5.27 -16.25 8.63
CA LEU A 242 -4.87 -17.11 7.52
C LEU A 242 -4.37 -16.29 6.33
N SER A 243 -5.01 -15.15 6.06
CA SER A 243 -4.55 -14.21 5.03
C SER A 243 -3.19 -13.60 5.38
N ALA A 244 -2.95 -13.29 6.66
CA ALA A 244 -1.64 -12.83 7.14
C ALA A 244 -0.56 -13.90 6.97
N VAL A 245 -0.86 -15.16 7.31
CA VAL A 245 0.05 -16.31 7.08
C VAL A 245 0.36 -16.49 5.59
N ALA A 246 -0.65 -16.42 4.72
CA ALA A 246 -0.44 -16.45 3.27
C ALA A 246 0.45 -15.28 2.82
N GLY A 247 0.23 -14.07 3.37
CA GLY A 247 1.08 -12.90 3.16
C GLY A 247 2.53 -13.11 3.62
N CYS A 248 2.77 -13.80 4.74
CA CYS A 248 4.10 -14.17 5.21
C CYS A 248 4.79 -15.13 4.24
N VAL A 249 4.07 -16.13 3.72
CA VAL A 249 4.60 -17.03 2.68
C VAL A 249 4.98 -16.22 1.44
N LEU A 250 4.09 -15.34 0.94
CA LEU A 250 4.37 -14.44 -0.19
C LEU A 250 5.60 -13.55 0.06
N THR A 251 5.73 -13.01 1.27
CA THR A 251 6.87 -12.18 1.70
C THR A 251 8.17 -12.97 1.72
N TRP A 252 8.15 -14.24 2.15
CA TRP A 252 9.31 -15.12 2.06
C TRP A 252 9.76 -15.34 0.61
N GLY A 253 8.82 -15.34 -0.34
CA GLY A 253 9.09 -15.35 -1.77
C GLY A 253 10.04 -14.24 -2.22
N LEU A 254 10.06 -13.09 -1.54
CA LEU A 254 10.95 -11.97 -1.86
C LEU A 254 12.44 -12.27 -1.63
N VAL A 255 12.81 -13.39 -1.00
CA VAL A 255 14.21 -13.88 -0.86
C VAL A 255 14.39 -15.32 -1.33
N ALA A 256 13.30 -16.00 -1.70
CA ALA A 256 13.32 -17.39 -2.14
C ALA A 256 13.29 -17.49 -3.67
N ARG A 257 13.80 -18.61 -4.22
CA ARG A 257 13.86 -18.85 -5.67
C ARG A 257 12.49 -18.80 -6.35
N TRP A 258 11.45 -19.24 -5.65
CA TRP A 258 10.10 -19.32 -6.21
C TRP A 258 9.45 -17.95 -6.43
N GLY A 259 9.91 -16.90 -5.73
CA GLY A 259 9.49 -15.53 -6.01
C GLY A 259 10.21 -14.90 -7.21
N GLU A 260 11.19 -15.59 -7.79
CA GLU A 260 11.90 -15.17 -9.01
C GLU A 260 11.50 -16.03 -10.21
N VAL A 261 11.13 -17.29 -9.99
CA VAL A 261 10.70 -18.26 -11.01
C VAL A 261 9.49 -19.04 -10.51
N PHE A 262 8.41 -19.09 -11.31
CA PHE A 262 7.23 -19.88 -10.96
C PHE A 262 7.56 -21.36 -10.78
N TRP A 263 6.85 -22.01 -9.87
CA TRP A 263 6.99 -23.44 -9.61
C TRP A 263 6.68 -24.22 -10.89
N ARG A 264 7.47 -25.26 -11.18
CA ARG A 264 7.39 -26.00 -12.46
C ARG A 264 6.04 -26.67 -12.69
N TRP A 265 5.29 -26.95 -11.62
CA TRP A 265 3.98 -27.59 -11.68
C TRP A 265 2.82 -26.63 -11.97
N VAL A 266 3.03 -25.31 -11.95
CA VAL A 266 1.93 -24.36 -12.20
C VAL A 266 1.54 -24.39 -13.68
N PRO A 267 0.30 -24.77 -14.03
CA PRO A 267 -0.13 -24.86 -15.41
C PRO A 267 0.04 -23.53 -16.17
N GLY A 268 0.54 -23.59 -17.41
CA GLY A 268 0.69 -22.44 -18.31
C GLY A 268 1.84 -21.46 -18.02
N ILE A 269 2.31 -21.36 -16.77
CA ILE A 269 3.37 -20.40 -16.37
C ILE A 269 4.56 -21.02 -15.62
N GLY A 270 4.51 -22.31 -15.30
CA GLY A 270 5.57 -22.98 -14.55
C GLY A 270 6.95 -22.85 -15.18
N GLY A 271 7.96 -22.59 -14.36
CA GLY A 271 9.34 -22.36 -14.80
C GLY A 271 9.60 -21.01 -15.49
N ARG A 272 8.57 -20.17 -15.70
CA ARG A 272 8.76 -18.80 -16.21
C ARG A 272 9.24 -17.87 -15.11
N SER A 273 9.96 -16.81 -15.49
CA SER A 273 10.35 -15.76 -14.55
C SER A 273 9.12 -15.01 -14.04
N VAL A 274 9.04 -14.78 -12.73
CA VAL A 274 8.01 -13.95 -12.12
C VAL A 274 8.26 -12.48 -12.54
N PRO A 275 7.25 -11.79 -13.12
CA PRO A 275 7.37 -10.37 -13.43
C PRO A 275 7.69 -9.56 -12.18
N VAL A 276 8.64 -8.62 -12.26
CA VAL A 276 9.06 -7.84 -11.08
C VAL A 276 7.88 -7.08 -10.46
N ALA A 277 6.99 -6.54 -11.30
CA ALA A 277 5.81 -5.82 -10.85
C ALA A 277 4.83 -6.69 -10.05
N MET A 278 4.75 -8.00 -10.35
CA MET A 278 3.86 -8.93 -9.64
C MET A 278 4.26 -9.09 -8.17
N ALA A 279 5.55 -8.93 -7.84
CA ALA A 279 6.01 -8.92 -6.44
C ALA A 279 5.92 -7.52 -5.82
N LEU A 280 6.34 -6.48 -6.55
CA LEU A 280 6.46 -5.13 -6.00
C LEU A 280 5.11 -4.44 -5.77
N VAL A 281 4.15 -4.56 -6.69
CA VAL A 281 2.87 -3.85 -6.60
C VAL A 281 2.08 -4.27 -5.36
N PRO A 282 1.76 -5.56 -5.14
CA PRO A 282 1.06 -5.96 -3.92
C PRO A 282 1.88 -5.68 -2.66
N GLY A 283 3.21 -5.87 -2.71
CA GLY A 283 4.09 -5.61 -1.57
C GLY A 283 4.07 -4.14 -1.12
N PHE A 284 4.22 -3.19 -2.04
CA PHE A 284 4.13 -1.76 -1.72
C PHE A 284 2.70 -1.31 -1.38
N LEU A 285 1.68 -1.90 -2.00
CA LEU A 285 0.27 -1.61 -1.68
C LEU A 285 -0.04 -1.97 -0.23
N VAL A 286 0.30 -3.20 0.18
CA VAL A 286 0.13 -3.66 1.57
C VAL A 286 1.01 -2.85 2.52
N ALA A 287 2.28 -2.62 2.17
CA ALA A 287 3.19 -1.83 3.01
C ALA A 287 2.65 -0.42 3.30
N ALA A 288 2.11 0.26 2.29
CA ALA A 288 1.53 1.58 2.46
C ALA A 288 0.21 1.54 3.27
N ALA A 289 -0.70 0.63 2.93
CA ALA A 289 -1.97 0.48 3.63
C ALA A 289 -1.76 0.14 5.11
N VAL A 290 -0.85 -0.79 5.42
CA VAL A 290 -0.60 -1.18 6.82
C VAL A 290 0.16 -0.11 7.60
N THR A 291 1.07 0.63 6.95
CA THR A 291 1.73 1.76 7.60
C THR A 291 0.70 2.82 7.98
N SER A 292 -0.21 3.17 7.05
CA SER A 292 -1.27 4.15 7.30
C SER A 292 -2.22 3.70 8.42
N ALA A 293 -2.62 2.43 8.40
CA ALA A 293 -3.41 1.84 9.48
C ALA A 293 -2.67 1.88 10.82
N GLY A 294 -1.39 1.52 10.85
CA GLY A 294 -0.57 1.55 12.05
C GLY A 294 -0.38 2.95 12.63
N LEU A 295 -0.23 3.97 11.79
CA LEU A 295 -0.20 5.37 12.21
C LEU A 295 -1.51 5.79 12.91
N SER A 296 -2.63 5.19 12.53
CA SER A 296 -3.92 5.45 13.18
C SER A 296 -3.91 4.95 14.62
N PHE A 297 -3.40 3.73 14.86
CA PHE A 297 -3.25 3.24 16.23
C PHE A 297 -2.26 4.07 17.04
N TRP A 298 -1.13 4.50 16.45
CA TRP A 298 -0.18 5.36 17.16
C TRP A 298 -0.77 6.71 17.52
N ARG A 299 -1.62 7.29 16.66
CA ARG A 299 -2.37 8.49 17.02
C ARG A 299 -3.29 8.24 18.21
N MET A 300 -4.06 7.15 18.21
CA MET A 300 -4.91 6.80 19.35
C MET A 300 -4.09 6.65 20.64
N ALA A 301 -2.91 6.05 20.57
CA ALA A 301 -2.00 5.93 21.71
C ALA A 301 -1.52 7.30 22.25
N VAL A 302 -1.17 8.22 21.35
CA VAL A 302 -0.70 9.57 21.73
C VAL A 302 -1.84 10.45 22.23
N ALA A 303 -3.05 10.26 21.70
CA ALA A 303 -4.26 11.00 22.08
C ALA A 303 -4.93 10.43 23.35
N ASP A 304 -4.41 9.34 23.92
CA ASP A 304 -5.02 8.59 25.02
C ASP A 304 -6.44 8.08 24.71
N ASP A 305 -6.66 7.72 23.43
CA ASP A 305 -7.95 7.24 22.89
C ASP A 305 -7.96 5.72 22.65
N LEU A 306 -6.92 4.99 23.06
CA LEU A 306 -6.85 3.53 22.85
C LEU A 306 -8.01 2.76 23.52
N TRP A 307 -8.60 3.33 24.58
CA TRP A 307 -9.79 2.79 25.25
C TRP A 307 -11.03 2.72 24.33
N THR A 308 -11.04 3.46 23.21
CA THR A 308 -12.13 3.43 22.22
C THR A 308 -12.07 2.21 21.30
N VAL A 309 -10.92 1.53 21.24
CA VAL A 309 -10.80 0.23 20.57
C VAL A 309 -11.40 -0.83 21.49
N PRO A 310 -12.20 -1.80 20.99
CA PRO A 310 -12.70 -2.89 21.81
C PRO A 310 -11.54 -3.61 22.50
N GLY A 311 -11.43 -3.41 23.81
CA GLY A 311 -10.33 -3.92 24.61
C GLY A 311 -9.89 -2.94 25.69
N THR A 312 -10.11 -3.28 26.95
CA THR A 312 -9.51 -2.56 28.08
C THR A 312 -7.98 -2.70 28.04
N ASN A 313 -7.23 -2.03 28.92
CA ASN A 313 -5.79 -2.30 29.09
C ASN A 313 -5.49 -3.80 29.36
N ALA A 314 -6.46 -4.56 29.87
CA ALA A 314 -6.35 -6.00 30.08
C ALA A 314 -6.46 -6.82 28.77
N ASP A 315 -6.95 -6.23 27.68
CA ASP A 315 -7.20 -6.85 26.38
C ASP A 315 -6.15 -6.44 25.33
N TRP A 316 -4.89 -6.37 25.76
CA TRP A 316 -3.77 -5.84 24.97
C TRP A 316 -3.61 -6.50 23.60
N ALA A 317 -3.96 -7.79 23.47
CA ALA A 317 -3.82 -8.51 22.20
C ALA A 317 -4.80 -8.05 21.11
N ALA A 318 -5.77 -7.18 21.44
CA ALA A 318 -6.69 -6.58 20.49
C ALA A 318 -6.10 -5.41 19.69
N TRP A 319 -5.08 -4.74 20.22
CA TRP A 319 -4.51 -3.51 19.63
C TRP A 319 -2.96 -3.44 19.63
N ALA A 320 -2.27 -4.20 20.49
CA ALA A 320 -0.81 -4.10 20.59
C ALA A 320 -0.08 -4.65 19.35
N PRO A 321 -0.48 -5.77 18.72
CA PRO A 321 0.12 -6.21 17.46
C PRO A 321 0.07 -5.13 16.36
N GLU A 322 -0.99 -4.34 16.34
CA GLU A 322 -1.25 -3.26 15.39
C GLU A 322 -0.27 -2.09 15.56
N MET A 323 0.30 -1.90 16.76
CA MET A 323 1.37 -0.92 17.00
C MET A 323 2.65 -1.20 16.20
N LEU A 324 2.88 -2.45 15.83
CA LEU A 324 4.05 -2.86 15.05
C LEU A 324 3.85 -2.68 13.54
N TRP A 325 2.65 -2.30 13.09
CA TRP A 325 2.34 -2.17 11.66
C TRP A 325 3.19 -1.15 10.89
N PRO A 326 3.57 0.03 11.44
CA PRO A 326 4.49 0.93 10.72
C PRO A 326 5.86 0.28 10.50
N LEU A 327 6.36 -0.46 11.50
CA LEU A 327 7.62 -1.20 11.36
C LEU A 327 7.49 -2.32 10.32
N TRP A 328 6.35 -3.02 10.29
CA TRP A 328 6.07 -4.01 9.25
C TRP A 328 6.05 -3.38 7.85
N GLY A 329 5.35 -2.26 7.66
CA GLY A 329 5.28 -1.58 6.37
C GLY A 329 6.65 -1.09 5.88
N VAL A 330 7.49 -0.57 6.78
CA VAL A 330 8.89 -0.21 6.46
C VAL A 330 9.68 -1.45 6.07
N ALA A 331 9.62 -2.52 6.86
CA ALA A 331 10.34 -3.77 6.59
C ALA A 331 9.91 -4.39 5.25
N LEU A 332 8.61 -4.42 4.94
CA LEU A 332 8.08 -4.94 3.68
C LEU A 332 8.51 -4.07 2.49
N SER A 333 8.53 -2.75 2.64
CA SER A 333 9.05 -1.82 1.62
C SER A 333 10.53 -2.06 1.35
N VAL A 334 11.35 -2.23 2.40
CA VAL A 334 12.78 -2.56 2.26
C VAL A 334 12.97 -3.93 1.62
N ALA A 335 12.15 -4.93 1.97
CA ALA A 335 12.18 -6.25 1.34
C ALA A 335 11.87 -6.17 -0.17
N CYS A 336 10.88 -5.37 -0.56
CA CYS A 336 10.54 -5.10 -1.96
C CYS A 336 11.70 -4.41 -2.70
N LEU A 337 12.33 -3.39 -2.09
CA LEU A 337 13.49 -2.72 -2.67
C LEU A 337 14.72 -3.65 -2.78
N ALA A 338 14.94 -4.53 -1.81
CA ALA A 338 16.00 -5.52 -1.85
C ALA A 338 15.76 -6.57 -2.94
N TYR A 339 14.52 -7.02 -3.11
CA TYR A 339 14.11 -7.88 -4.23
C TYR A 339 14.39 -7.20 -5.56
N LEU A 340 13.98 -5.94 -5.74
CA LEU A 340 14.29 -5.16 -6.94
C LEU A 340 15.81 -5.01 -7.17
N GLY A 341 16.57 -4.77 -6.11
CA GLY A 341 18.03 -4.68 -6.14
C GLY A 341 18.69 -5.95 -6.69
N ARG A 342 18.29 -7.12 -6.20
CA ARG A 342 18.80 -8.41 -6.70
C ARG A 342 18.40 -8.65 -8.15
N ARG A 343 17.13 -8.42 -8.49
CA ARG A 343 16.60 -8.61 -9.86
C ARG A 343 17.26 -7.68 -10.88
N THR A 344 17.70 -6.49 -10.48
CA THR A 344 18.40 -5.55 -11.36
C THR A 344 19.91 -5.80 -11.45
N ALA A 345 20.51 -6.42 -10.43
CA ALA A 345 21.90 -6.85 -10.46
C ALA A 345 22.13 -8.08 -11.35
N GLN A 346 21.21 -9.04 -11.36
CA GLN A 346 21.27 -10.25 -12.21
C GLN A 346 21.20 -9.97 -13.74
N VAL A 347 20.78 -8.76 -14.13
CA VAL A 347 20.66 -8.34 -15.54
C VAL A 347 21.89 -7.53 -16.00
N ARG A 348 22.78 -7.16 -15.09
CA ARG A 348 24.10 -6.58 -15.43
C ARG A 348 25.11 -7.70 -15.60
#